data_AF-E3M202-F1
#
_entry.id   AF-E3M202-F1
#
_cell.length_a   1.000
_cell.length_b   1.000
_cell.length_c   1.000
_cell.angle_alpha   90.00
_cell.angle_beta   90.00
_cell.angle_gamma   90.00
#
_symmetry.space_group_name_H-M   'P 1'
#
loop_
_entity.id
_entity.type
_entity.pdbx_description
1 polymer ?
#
loop_
_entity_poly.entity_id
_entity_poly.type
_entity_poly.pdbx_seq_one_letter_code
_entity_poly.pdbx_strand_id
1 'polypeptide(L)'
;MKNRWIFSIIFTLFLSSVSSQNSTSDSCDSDKCLMLVAEIGPIIRAHESVKPKAEVLKKMNDLCADIKKCFKAATCPKGKHTYESMRDACEHLELMTGNVQPCLKKFYSAVYHEKYNCTANKDYLTEDLPKRRVSYTLGRFCFFEVIGKECSAETVAILSSNFNYDNLINVLTTLPLGFEDNCNRLFHSFNKLQCEALEDAITAKENEINWVDTTQTNDTDLVSFLQLFEDAEKCIAKSCSYNDIHRLIFKSKKDWFELYSTEFFMCKRKMMLDKPSSAKFPCLKDHNIVGSKKEETCERYSKLKDCTKTVMEAVCGKKAIEEYDKTAEIIKKHFDCK
;
A
#
# COMPACT_ATOMS: atom_id res chain seq x y z
N MET A 1 5.29 -20.13 -15.81
CA MET A 1 4.68 -18.95 -16.48
C MET A 1 5.30 -17.70 -15.87
N LYS A 2 6.18 -17.01 -16.60
CA LYS A 2 6.88 -15.80 -16.13
C LYS A 2 5.98 -14.59 -16.39
N ASN A 3 5.21 -14.17 -15.39
CA ASN A 3 4.38 -12.96 -15.50
C ASN A 3 5.21 -11.73 -15.15
N ARG A 4 5.59 -10.99 -16.20
CA ARG A 4 6.08 -9.62 -16.16
C ARG A 4 4.92 -8.67 -15.86
N TRP A 5 4.66 -8.34 -14.60
CA TRP A 5 3.84 -7.19 -14.22
C TRP A 5 4.33 -6.59 -12.90
N ILE A 6 5.53 -6.03 -12.92
CA ILE A 6 6.00 -5.12 -11.86
C ILE A 6 5.56 -3.73 -12.30
N PHE A 7 4.39 -3.28 -11.85
CA PHE A 7 4.05 -1.87 -11.90
C PHE A 7 4.79 -1.18 -10.76
N SER A 8 5.87 -0.49 -11.10
CA SER A 8 6.52 0.49 -10.23
C SER A 8 5.52 1.59 -9.86
N ILE A 9 4.99 1.52 -8.64
CA ILE A 9 4.28 2.65 -8.04
C ILE A 9 5.36 3.58 -7.47
N ILE A 10 5.87 4.46 -8.34
CA ILE A 10 6.69 5.59 -7.91
C ILE A 10 5.74 6.66 -7.38
N PHE A 11 5.98 7.00 -6.12
CA PHE A 11 5.34 7.97 -5.26
C PHE A 11 5.26 9.36 -5.92
N THR A 12 4.17 9.66 -6.63
CA THR A 12 3.79 11.03 -7.03
C THR A 12 3.03 11.71 -5.89
N LEU A 13 3.72 11.99 -4.78
CA LEU A 13 3.19 12.77 -3.66
C LEU A 13 4.03 14.03 -3.41
N PHE A 14 4.19 14.86 -4.44
CA PHE A 14 4.57 16.27 -4.22
C PHE A 14 3.94 17.30 -5.16
N LEU A 15 3.12 16.88 -6.14
CA LEU A 15 2.31 17.81 -6.93
C LEU A 15 1.02 17.09 -7.33
N SER A 16 0.08 16.92 -6.39
CA SER A 16 -1.32 16.78 -6.81
C SER A 16 -1.67 18.06 -7.55
N SER A 17 -1.79 17.95 -8.87
CA SER A 17 -2.43 18.94 -9.73
C SER A 17 -3.72 19.37 -9.06
N VAL A 18 -3.81 20.66 -8.74
CA VAL A 18 -5.04 21.31 -8.31
C VAL A 18 -6.10 20.98 -9.34
N SER A 19 -7.00 20.06 -9.01
CA SER A 19 -8.20 19.82 -9.79
C SER A 19 -9.03 21.10 -9.72
N SER A 20 -9.06 21.82 -10.83
CA SER A 20 -9.89 23.00 -11.04
C SER A 20 -11.37 22.63 -10.82
N GLN A 21 -11.88 22.94 -9.63
CA GLN A 21 -13.29 23.22 -9.46
C GLN A 21 -13.43 24.75 -9.41
N ASN A 22 -14.32 25.26 -10.26
CA ASN A 22 -14.70 26.66 -10.38
C ASN A 22 -14.96 27.28 -9.00
N SER A 23 -13.97 28.00 -8.48
CA SER A 23 -14.15 29.05 -7.49
C SER A 23 -13.42 30.27 -8.02
N THR A 24 -14.07 31.42 -7.92
CA THR A 24 -13.50 32.74 -8.16
C THR A 24 -12.03 32.80 -7.77
N SER A 25 -11.18 33.20 -8.73
CA SER A 25 -9.74 33.42 -8.55
C SER A 25 -9.52 34.55 -7.56
N ASP A 26 -9.65 34.27 -6.27
CA ASP A 26 -9.13 35.13 -5.22
C ASP A 26 -7.60 35.01 -5.27
N SER A 27 -6.95 36.01 -5.88
CA SER A 27 -5.50 36.08 -5.92
C SER A 27 -4.98 36.04 -4.48
N CYS A 28 -4.21 35.01 -4.12
CA CYS A 28 -3.64 34.94 -2.79
C CYS A 28 -2.24 35.56 -2.78
N ASP A 29 -2.00 36.45 -1.82
CA ASP A 29 -0.70 37.07 -1.54
C ASP A 29 0.46 36.06 -1.36
N SER A 30 0.14 34.80 -1.02
CA SER A 30 1.08 33.69 -0.86
C SER A 30 1.52 33.00 -2.15
N ASP A 31 0.89 33.26 -3.30
CA ASP A 31 1.23 32.55 -4.55
C ASP A 31 2.69 32.83 -4.97
N LYS A 32 3.23 34.00 -4.62
CA LYS A 32 4.67 34.32 -4.79
C LYS A 32 5.62 33.39 -4.01
N CYS A 33 5.14 32.79 -2.91
CA CYS A 33 5.92 31.86 -2.08
C CYS A 33 6.03 30.46 -2.72
N LEU A 34 5.17 30.12 -3.69
CA LEU A 34 5.17 28.81 -4.33
C LEU A 34 6.46 28.54 -5.13
N MET A 35 7.13 29.58 -5.60
CA MET A 35 8.44 29.43 -6.27
C MET A 35 9.50 28.84 -5.34
N LEU A 36 9.49 29.20 -4.05
CA LEU A 36 10.40 28.63 -3.06
C LEU A 36 10.10 27.14 -2.80
N VAL A 37 8.82 26.77 -2.78
CA VAL A 37 8.38 25.37 -2.67
C VAL A 37 8.79 24.56 -3.89
N ALA A 38 8.66 25.14 -5.09
CA ALA A 38 9.10 24.54 -6.33
C ALA A 38 10.62 24.34 -6.39
N GLU A 39 11.40 25.16 -5.68
CA GLU A 39 12.85 25.00 -5.58
C GLU A 39 13.25 23.90 -4.58
N ILE A 40 12.65 23.84 -3.40
CA ILE A 40 13.05 22.84 -2.38
C ILE A 40 12.59 21.42 -2.72
N GLY A 41 11.43 21.27 -3.37
CA GLY A 41 10.82 19.97 -3.65
C GLY A 41 11.74 19.00 -4.42
N PRO A 42 12.34 19.40 -5.56
CA PRO A 42 13.31 18.57 -6.28
C PRO A 42 14.53 18.19 -5.46
N ILE A 43 15.00 19.06 -4.57
CA ILE A 43 16.17 18.80 -3.70
C ILE A 43 15.82 17.69 -2.70
N ILE A 44 14.66 17.79 -2.03
CA ILE A 44 14.19 16.73 -1.12
C ILE A 44 14.08 15.39 -1.87
N ARG A 45 13.44 15.38 -3.04
CA ARG A 45 13.27 14.16 -3.85
C ARG A 45 14.59 13.51 -4.25
N ALA A 46 15.59 14.31 -4.66
CA ALA A 46 16.92 13.80 -4.99
C ALA A 46 17.63 13.14 -3.80
N HIS A 47 17.19 13.43 -2.58
CA HIS A 47 17.77 12.95 -1.34
C HIS A 47 16.86 12.01 -0.53
N GLU A 48 15.73 11.58 -1.08
CA GLU A 48 14.83 10.62 -0.42
C GLU A 48 15.57 9.32 -0.07
N SER A 49 16.42 8.82 -0.98
CA SER A 49 17.17 7.57 -0.82
C SER A 49 18.62 7.76 -0.36
N VAL A 50 19.13 9.00 -0.35
CA VAL A 50 20.55 9.29 -0.10
C VAL A 50 20.69 10.44 0.87
N LYS A 51 21.46 10.24 1.94
CA LYS A 51 21.71 11.26 2.96
C LYS A 51 22.28 12.54 2.30
N PRO A 52 21.66 13.72 2.53
CA PRO A 52 22.21 14.98 2.05
C PRO A 52 23.61 15.23 2.61
N LYS A 53 24.50 15.76 1.77
CA LYS A 53 25.75 16.37 2.25
C LYS A 53 25.43 17.63 3.05
N ALA A 54 26.35 18.05 3.93
CA ALA A 54 26.16 19.21 4.80
C ALA A 54 25.78 20.49 4.04
N GLU A 55 26.38 20.73 2.88
CA GLU A 55 26.08 21.89 2.02
C GLU A 55 24.65 21.87 1.47
N VAL A 56 24.18 20.68 1.06
CA VAL A 56 22.81 20.51 0.56
C VAL A 56 21.81 20.66 1.70
N LEU A 57 22.09 20.05 2.86
CA LEU A 57 21.25 20.19 4.05
C LEU A 57 21.16 21.66 4.49
N LYS A 58 22.28 22.39 4.44
CA LYS A 58 22.28 23.84 4.69
C LYS A 58 21.38 24.58 3.70
N LYS A 59 21.52 24.32 2.39
CA LYS A 59 20.64 24.92 1.36
C LYS A 59 19.17 24.63 1.63
N MET A 60 18.82 23.39 1.99
CA MET A 60 17.45 23.01 2.31
C MET A 60 16.91 23.78 3.53
N ASN A 61 17.73 23.91 4.58
CA ASN A 61 17.38 24.68 5.78
C ASN A 61 17.18 26.16 5.48
N ASP A 62 18.04 26.77 4.66
CA ASP A 62 17.93 28.16 4.25
C ASP A 62 16.62 28.40 3.47
N LEU A 63 16.33 27.55 2.47
CA LEU A 63 15.05 27.59 1.73
C LEU A 63 13.85 27.41 2.66
N CYS A 64 13.94 26.50 3.63
CA CYS A 64 12.89 26.29 4.62
C CYS A 64 12.66 27.51 5.53
N ALA A 65 13.71 28.24 5.89
CA ALA A 65 13.58 29.50 6.62
C ALA A 65 12.83 30.55 5.78
N ASP A 66 13.17 30.66 4.49
CA ASP A 66 12.53 31.58 3.56
C ASP A 66 11.06 31.23 3.30
N ILE A 67 10.75 29.94 3.09
CA ILE A 67 9.39 29.43 2.93
C ILE A 67 8.55 29.78 4.16
N LYS A 68 9.04 29.45 5.37
CA LYS A 68 8.33 29.75 6.62
C LYS A 68 8.08 31.25 6.77
N LYS A 69 9.08 32.09 6.49
CA LYS A 69 8.95 33.55 6.55
C LYS A 69 7.93 34.07 5.53
N CYS A 70 7.94 33.56 4.30
CA CYS A 70 7.07 34.01 3.23
C CYS A 70 5.60 33.65 3.52
N PHE A 71 5.32 32.38 3.82
CA PHE A 71 3.95 31.92 4.08
C PHE A 71 3.37 32.42 5.40
N LYS A 72 4.20 32.71 6.42
CA LYS A 72 3.73 33.32 7.67
C LYS A 72 3.12 34.71 7.45
N ALA A 73 3.54 35.43 6.41
CA ALA A 73 2.98 36.72 6.04
C ALA A 73 1.65 36.61 5.28
N ALA A 74 1.25 35.40 4.86
CA ALA A 74 0.03 35.19 4.10
C ALA A 74 -1.21 35.36 4.99
N THR A 75 -2.17 36.12 4.50
CA THR A 75 -3.43 36.39 5.21
C THR A 75 -4.57 35.48 4.75
N CYS A 76 -4.48 34.96 3.52
CA CYS A 76 -5.51 34.14 2.90
C CYS A 76 -5.56 32.69 3.50
N PRO A 77 -6.73 32.02 3.52
CA PRO A 77 -6.86 30.65 4.05
C PRO A 77 -5.93 29.63 3.39
N LYS A 78 -5.83 29.64 2.06
CA LYS A 78 -4.93 28.78 1.27
C LYS A 78 -3.47 28.95 1.70
N GLY A 79 -3.03 30.19 1.94
CA GLY A 79 -1.68 30.52 2.38
C GLY A 79 -1.40 30.03 3.80
N LYS A 80 -2.36 30.18 4.71
CA LYS A 80 -2.28 29.64 6.08
C LYS A 80 -2.19 28.11 6.10
N HIS A 81 -3.02 27.42 5.32
CA HIS A 81 -2.93 25.96 5.20
C HIS A 81 -1.56 25.54 4.64
N THR A 82 -1.10 26.19 3.58
CA THR A 82 0.19 25.87 2.95
C THR A 82 1.36 26.12 3.92
N TYR A 83 1.29 27.19 4.72
CA TYR A 83 2.25 27.46 5.79
C TYR A 83 2.38 26.29 6.76
N GLU A 84 1.26 25.77 7.27
CA GLU A 84 1.28 24.69 8.27
C GLU A 84 1.90 23.41 7.71
N SER A 85 1.58 23.06 6.47
CA SER A 85 2.14 21.87 5.80
C SER A 85 3.63 22.03 5.52
N MET A 86 4.05 23.21 5.04
CA MET A 86 5.47 23.48 4.77
C MET A 86 6.29 23.60 6.05
N ARG A 87 5.71 24.17 7.12
CA ARG A 87 6.37 24.24 8.43
C ARG A 87 6.67 22.84 8.95
N ASP A 88 5.69 21.94 8.92
CA ASP A 88 5.82 20.54 9.36
C ASP A 88 6.93 19.82 8.58
N ALA A 89 6.90 19.90 7.25
CA ALA A 89 7.94 19.32 6.40
C ALA A 89 9.34 19.90 6.71
N CYS A 90 9.44 21.22 6.87
CA CYS A 90 10.70 21.90 7.15
C CYS A 90 11.28 21.59 8.54
N GLU A 91 10.45 21.33 9.54
CA GLU A 91 10.89 20.93 10.89
C GLU A 91 11.43 19.50 10.93
N HIS A 92 11.10 18.69 9.91
CA HIS A 92 11.40 17.26 9.85
C HIS A 92 12.19 16.85 8.58
N LEU A 93 12.93 17.79 8.00
CA LEU A 93 13.75 17.61 6.79
C LEU A 93 14.60 16.33 6.80
N GLU A 94 15.30 16.05 7.88
CA GLU A 94 16.17 14.87 7.96
C GLU A 94 15.38 13.56 7.94
N LEU A 95 14.15 13.54 8.48
CA LEU A 95 13.26 12.36 8.41
C LEU A 95 12.72 12.12 6.99
N MET A 96 12.71 13.14 6.13
CA MET A 96 12.27 13.01 4.73
C MET A 96 13.40 12.58 3.78
N THR A 97 14.62 12.37 4.28
CA THR A 97 15.80 12.09 3.45
C THR A 97 16.53 10.83 3.92
N GLY A 98 17.56 10.41 3.17
CA GLY A 98 18.48 9.38 3.64
C GLY A 98 17.85 8.02 3.91
N ASN A 99 16.85 7.66 3.10
CA ASN A 99 16.17 6.37 3.12
C ASN A 99 15.42 6.06 4.42
N VAL A 100 15.03 7.09 5.18
CA VAL A 100 14.30 6.95 6.45
C VAL A 100 12.94 6.27 6.26
N GLN A 101 12.13 6.70 5.28
CA GLN A 101 10.81 6.10 5.06
C GLN A 101 10.88 4.60 4.70
N PRO A 102 11.73 4.16 3.73
CA PRO A 102 11.89 2.73 3.49
C PRO A 102 12.45 1.96 4.69
N CYS A 103 13.35 2.56 5.48
CA CYS A 103 13.82 1.95 6.73
C CYS A 103 12.68 1.76 7.75
N LEU A 104 11.82 2.77 7.92
CA LEU A 104 10.68 2.71 8.82
C LEU A 104 9.66 1.66 8.38
N LYS A 105 9.42 1.52 7.06
CA LYS A 105 8.58 0.44 6.52
C LYS A 105 9.14 -0.94 6.86
N LYS A 106 10.46 -1.14 6.78
CA LYS A 106 11.11 -2.39 7.22
C LYS A 106 10.96 -2.62 8.72
N PHE A 107 11.06 -1.58 9.54
CA PHE A 107 10.78 -1.68 10.97
C PHE A 107 9.35 -2.18 11.23
N TYR A 108 8.34 -1.62 10.55
CA TYR A 108 6.95 -2.09 10.67
C TYR A 108 6.78 -3.54 10.24
N SER A 109 7.37 -3.94 9.12
CA SER A 109 7.37 -5.34 8.68
C SER A 109 8.00 -6.26 9.74
N ALA A 110 9.13 -5.88 10.34
CA ALA A 110 9.76 -6.64 11.41
C ALA A 110 8.90 -6.73 12.70
N VAL A 111 8.05 -5.73 12.97
CA VAL A 111 7.08 -5.78 14.07
C VAL A 111 5.91 -6.71 13.74
N TYR A 112 5.29 -6.57 12.56
CA TYR A 112 4.16 -7.44 12.14
C TYR A 112 4.53 -8.92 12.13
N HIS A 113 5.76 -9.26 11.74
CA HIS A 113 6.23 -10.64 11.65
C HIS A 113 6.98 -11.11 12.90
N GLU A 114 7.02 -10.30 13.97
CA GLU A 114 7.75 -10.61 15.20
C GLU A 114 9.19 -11.09 14.94
N LYS A 115 9.84 -10.52 13.91
CA LYS A 115 11.12 -11.00 13.36
C LYS A 115 12.25 -10.99 14.40
N TYR A 116 12.09 -10.18 15.46
CA TYR A 116 13.05 -10.03 16.52
C TYR A 116 12.37 -10.25 17.87
N ASN A 117 13.04 -10.93 18.80
CA ASN A 117 12.47 -11.24 20.12
C ASN A 117 11.94 -10.00 20.87
N CYS A 118 12.52 -8.82 20.62
CA CYS A 118 12.10 -7.57 21.25
C CYS A 118 10.81 -6.98 20.65
N THR A 119 10.41 -7.38 19.43
CA THR A 119 9.21 -6.86 18.76
C THR A 119 7.93 -7.60 19.17
N ALA A 120 8.03 -8.85 19.64
CA ALA A 120 6.89 -9.70 20.01
C ALA A 120 5.97 -9.18 21.13
N ASN A 121 6.42 -8.20 21.94
CA ASN A 121 5.72 -7.76 23.16
C ASN A 121 5.33 -6.28 23.15
N LYS A 122 5.27 -5.64 21.97
CA LYS A 122 5.22 -4.18 21.90
C LYS A 122 4.14 -3.67 20.96
N ASP A 123 3.34 -2.77 21.49
CA ASP A 123 2.29 -2.04 20.80
C ASP A 123 2.85 -0.90 19.92
N TYR A 124 3.90 -1.13 19.12
CA TYR A 124 4.44 -0.09 18.22
C TYR A 124 3.46 0.34 17.13
N LEU A 125 2.50 -0.53 16.81
CA LEU A 125 1.52 -0.34 15.74
C LEU A 125 0.10 -0.07 16.28
N THR A 126 -0.12 -0.04 17.61
CA THR A 126 -1.45 0.22 18.19
C THR A 126 -2.01 1.58 17.78
N GLU A 127 -3.32 1.70 17.60
CA GLU A 127 -3.97 2.96 17.19
C GLU A 127 -4.12 3.95 18.33
N ASP A 128 -3.99 3.47 19.57
CA ASP A 128 -3.89 4.32 20.76
C ASP A 128 -2.54 5.06 20.74
N LEU A 129 -2.56 6.31 20.25
CA LEU A 129 -1.34 7.10 20.07
C LEU A 129 -0.55 7.34 21.36
N PRO A 130 -1.17 7.64 22.53
CA PRO A 130 -0.47 7.63 23.81
C PRO A 130 0.23 6.30 24.12
N LYS A 131 -0.46 5.17 23.97
CA LYS A 131 0.14 3.84 24.19
C LYS A 131 1.29 3.58 23.20
N ARG A 132 1.10 3.95 21.94
CA ARG A 132 2.13 3.84 20.89
C ARG A 132 3.37 4.67 21.25
N ARG A 133 3.19 5.91 21.71
CA ARG A 133 4.29 6.78 22.17
C ARG A 133 5.08 6.14 23.31
N VAL A 134 4.39 5.56 24.28
CA VAL A 134 5.03 4.81 25.37
C VAL A 134 5.83 3.62 24.83
N SER A 135 5.29 2.87 23.86
CA SER A 135 6.01 1.75 23.21
C SER A 135 7.31 2.19 22.54
N TYR A 136 7.32 3.31 21.80
CA TYR A 136 8.57 3.84 21.21
C TYR A 136 9.53 4.39 22.27
N THR A 137 9.01 5.02 23.33
CA THR A 137 9.86 5.59 24.38
C THR A 137 10.57 4.50 25.17
N LEU A 138 9.82 3.51 25.68
CA LEU A 138 10.37 2.39 26.46
C LEU A 138 11.07 1.35 25.59
N GLY A 139 10.61 1.20 24.36
CA GLY A 139 11.13 0.25 23.38
C GLY A 139 12.22 0.82 22.48
N ARG A 140 12.86 1.93 22.87
CA ARG A 140 13.89 2.61 22.08
C ARG A 140 15.05 1.69 21.67
N PHE A 141 15.52 0.86 22.59
CA PHE A 141 16.58 -0.11 22.29
C PHE A 141 16.16 -1.09 21.19
N CYS A 142 14.95 -1.61 21.26
CA CYS A 142 14.44 -2.54 20.24
C CYS A 142 14.31 -1.86 18.88
N PHE A 143 13.82 -0.62 18.83
CA PHE A 143 13.78 0.15 17.58
C PHE A 143 15.17 0.24 16.94
N PHE A 144 16.20 0.60 17.72
CA PHE A 144 17.57 0.70 17.23
C PHE A 144 18.20 -0.63 16.85
N GLU A 145 17.90 -1.71 17.58
CA GLU A 145 18.32 -3.06 17.22
C GLU A 145 17.78 -3.47 15.84
N VAL A 146 16.50 -3.22 15.60
CA VAL A 146 15.85 -3.58 14.34
C VAL A 146 16.40 -2.75 13.18
N ILE A 147 16.43 -1.42 13.29
CA ILE A 147 16.95 -0.59 12.18
C ILE A 147 18.44 -0.83 11.93
N GLY A 148 19.20 -1.20 12.97
CA GLY A 148 20.62 -1.57 12.83
C GLY A 148 20.85 -2.82 11.98
N LYS A 149 19.84 -3.70 11.87
CA LYS A 149 19.89 -4.92 11.06
C LYS A 149 19.19 -4.78 9.71
N GLU A 150 18.15 -3.95 9.63
CA GLU A 150 17.31 -3.81 8.44
C GLU A 150 17.70 -2.64 7.52
N CYS A 151 18.41 -1.64 8.03
CA CYS A 151 18.67 -0.38 7.36
C CYS A 151 20.17 -0.12 7.14
N SER A 152 20.51 0.85 6.28
CA SER A 152 21.91 1.22 6.06
C SER A 152 22.47 2.01 7.25
N ALA A 153 23.79 1.96 7.43
CA ALA A 153 24.47 2.68 8.50
C ALA A 153 24.20 4.19 8.46
N GLU A 154 24.08 4.78 7.27
CA GLU A 154 23.76 6.20 7.09
C GLU A 154 22.36 6.55 7.60
N THR A 155 21.36 5.72 7.28
CA THR A 155 19.98 5.91 7.78
C THR A 155 19.90 5.72 9.28
N VAL A 156 20.59 4.70 9.81
CA VAL A 156 20.69 4.47 11.26
C VAL A 156 21.31 5.68 11.96
N ALA A 157 22.36 6.28 11.40
CA ALA A 157 22.99 7.47 11.95
C ALA A 157 22.04 8.69 11.99
N ILE A 158 21.14 8.83 11.01
CA ILE A 158 20.10 9.88 11.02
C ILE A 158 19.12 9.62 12.17
N LEU A 159 18.57 8.40 12.26
CA LEU A 159 17.50 8.06 13.20
C LEU A 159 17.97 7.88 14.66
N SER A 160 19.25 7.60 14.87
CA SER A 160 19.80 7.35 16.21
C SER A 160 20.12 8.63 16.99
N SER A 161 20.08 9.80 16.35
CA SER A 161 20.22 11.07 17.08
C SER A 161 19.02 11.26 18.02
N ASN A 162 19.24 11.75 19.25
CA ASN A 162 18.14 11.98 20.20
C ASN A 162 17.06 12.88 19.58
N PHE A 163 17.47 13.95 18.92
CA PHE A 163 16.57 14.90 18.27
C PHE A 163 15.71 14.26 17.18
N ASN A 164 16.30 13.48 16.27
CA ASN A 164 15.54 12.85 15.18
C ASN A 164 14.67 11.71 15.68
N TYR A 165 15.11 10.98 16.70
CA TYR A 165 14.29 9.93 17.31
C TYR A 165 13.06 10.52 18.00
N ASP A 166 13.23 11.60 18.78
CA ASP A 166 12.11 12.28 19.44
C ASP A 166 11.15 12.90 18.41
N ASN A 167 11.69 13.50 17.35
CA ASN A 167 10.88 14.00 16.22
C ASN A 167 10.12 12.89 15.51
N LEU A 168 10.75 11.74 15.26
CA LEU A 168 10.08 10.59 14.68
C LEU A 168 8.90 10.15 15.56
N ILE A 169 9.12 10.01 16.88
CA ILE A 169 8.03 9.65 17.80
C ILE A 169 6.90 10.69 17.73
N ASN A 170 7.22 11.98 17.68
CA ASN A 170 6.23 13.03 17.54
C ASN A 170 5.42 12.88 16.24
N VAL A 171 6.11 12.70 15.10
CA VAL A 171 5.46 12.46 13.80
C VAL A 171 4.57 11.22 13.84
N LEU A 172 4.94 10.17 14.56
CA LEU A 172 4.18 8.92 14.61
C LEU A 172 2.99 8.91 15.57
N THR A 173 2.97 9.84 16.54
CA THR A 173 2.06 9.73 17.71
C THR A 173 1.35 11.03 18.07
N THR A 174 1.58 12.11 17.34
CA THR A 174 0.85 13.37 17.52
C THR A 174 -0.02 13.62 16.29
N LEU A 175 -1.34 13.64 16.49
CA LEU A 175 -2.25 14.06 15.43
C LEU A 175 -1.96 15.51 15.03
N PRO A 176 -1.89 15.80 13.72
CA PRO A 176 -1.73 17.17 13.26
C PRO A 176 -2.94 18.01 13.68
N LEU A 177 -2.68 19.11 14.39
CA LEU A 177 -3.69 20.12 14.73
C LEU A 177 -3.79 21.15 13.58
N GLY A 178 -5.00 21.62 13.26
CA GLY A 178 -5.23 22.69 12.26
C GLY A 178 -6.56 22.56 11.51
N PHE A 179 -6.89 23.56 10.69
CA PHE A 179 -8.06 23.53 9.79
C PHE A 179 -7.86 22.49 8.69
N GLU A 180 -8.91 21.69 8.43
CA GLU A 180 -9.04 20.70 7.34
C GLU A 180 -7.74 19.95 7.00
N ASP A 181 -7.36 19.03 7.89
CA ASP A 181 -6.26 18.09 7.63
C ASP A 181 -6.55 17.26 6.36
N ASN A 182 -5.84 17.61 5.28
CA ASN A 182 -6.00 17.03 3.96
C ASN A 182 -5.10 15.80 3.72
N CYS A 183 -4.63 15.15 4.78
CA CYS A 183 -3.87 13.89 4.74
C CYS A 183 -2.46 14.00 4.15
N ASN A 184 -1.94 15.23 3.97
CA ASN A 184 -0.63 15.48 3.37
C ASN A 184 0.48 15.78 4.39
N ARG A 185 0.19 15.70 5.70
CA ARG A 185 1.20 15.90 6.76
C ARG A 185 2.05 14.66 6.97
N LEU A 186 3.24 14.85 7.57
CA LEU A 186 4.18 13.74 7.76
C LEU A 186 3.59 12.61 8.59
N PHE A 187 2.77 12.93 9.60
CA PHE A 187 2.02 11.95 10.38
C PHE A 187 1.32 10.92 9.49
N HIS A 188 0.56 11.37 8.49
CA HIS A 188 -0.21 10.47 7.63
C HIS A 188 0.69 9.65 6.73
N SER A 189 1.67 10.30 6.09
CA SER A 189 2.61 9.60 5.21
C SER A 189 3.41 8.51 5.95
N PHE A 190 3.86 8.78 7.18
CA PHE A 190 4.64 7.83 7.97
C PHE A 190 3.78 6.73 8.59
N ASN A 191 2.51 7.00 8.88
CA ASN A 191 1.56 5.99 9.33
C ASN A 191 1.07 5.11 8.18
N LYS A 192 0.92 5.67 6.96
CA LYS A 192 0.58 4.91 5.75
C LYS A 192 1.59 3.79 5.46
N LEU A 193 2.88 4.02 5.75
CA LEU A 193 3.94 3.02 5.61
C LEU A 193 3.65 1.71 6.39
N GLN A 194 2.83 1.75 7.44
CA GLN A 194 2.40 0.52 8.14
C GLN A 194 1.54 -0.37 7.23
N CYS A 195 0.64 0.24 6.45
CA CYS A 195 -0.20 -0.48 5.50
C CYS A 195 0.64 -0.95 4.29
N GLU A 196 1.56 -0.10 3.82
CA GLU A 196 2.47 -0.48 2.73
C GLU A 196 3.38 -1.67 3.12
N ALA A 197 3.78 -1.78 4.40
CA ALA A 197 4.51 -2.95 4.88
C ALA A 197 3.68 -4.25 4.77
N LEU A 198 2.37 -4.18 5.01
CA LEU A 198 1.46 -5.32 4.81
C LEU A 198 1.25 -5.61 3.32
N GLU A 199 1.12 -4.58 2.47
CA GLU A 199 1.04 -4.75 1.00
C GLU A 199 2.30 -5.41 0.42
N ASP A 200 3.48 -5.06 0.93
CA ASP A 200 4.74 -5.73 0.59
C ASP A 200 4.76 -7.18 1.07
N ALA A 201 4.26 -7.47 2.27
CA ALA A 201 4.15 -8.82 2.81
C ALA A 201 3.20 -9.71 1.97
N ILE A 202 2.07 -9.15 1.51
CA ILE A 202 1.19 -9.81 0.54
C ILE A 202 1.99 -10.14 -0.72
N THR A 203 2.70 -9.18 -1.29
CA THR A 203 3.47 -9.39 -2.52
C THR A 203 4.56 -10.46 -2.35
N ALA A 204 5.25 -10.47 -1.20
CA ALA A 204 6.25 -11.48 -0.88
C ALA A 204 5.61 -12.88 -0.78
N LYS A 205 4.55 -13.02 0.02
CA LYS A 205 3.86 -14.29 0.23
C LYS A 205 3.21 -14.82 -1.07
N GLU A 206 2.69 -13.93 -1.91
CA GLU A 206 2.16 -14.28 -3.24
C GLU A 206 3.21 -14.98 -4.12
N ASN A 207 4.47 -14.54 -4.05
CA ASN A 207 5.59 -15.13 -4.80
C ASN A 207 6.10 -16.45 -4.21
N GLU A 208 5.86 -16.70 -2.92
CA GLU A 208 6.24 -17.94 -2.25
C GLU A 208 5.21 -19.05 -2.44
N ILE A 209 3.92 -18.70 -2.58
CA ILE A 209 2.83 -19.67 -2.69
C ILE A 209 2.89 -20.41 -4.03
N ASN A 210 2.90 -21.73 -3.95
CA ASN A 210 2.69 -22.59 -5.11
C ASN A 210 1.18 -22.74 -5.39
N TRP A 211 0.64 -21.82 -6.17
CA TRP A 211 -0.77 -21.76 -6.56
C TRP A 211 -1.30 -22.98 -7.32
N VAL A 212 -0.43 -23.89 -7.77
CA VAL A 212 -0.83 -25.16 -8.38
C VAL A 212 -1.17 -26.18 -7.29
N ASP A 213 -0.34 -26.27 -6.25
CA ASP A 213 -0.38 -27.31 -5.21
C ASP A 213 -1.11 -26.89 -3.91
N THR A 214 -1.51 -25.62 -3.77
CA THR A 214 -2.33 -25.14 -2.64
C THR A 214 -3.72 -25.80 -2.66
N THR A 215 -3.84 -27.00 -2.13
CA THR A 215 -4.81 -28.02 -2.61
C THR A 215 -6.11 -28.09 -1.82
N GLN A 216 -6.24 -27.37 -0.70
CA GLN A 216 -7.40 -27.54 0.19
C GLN A 216 -7.83 -26.22 0.84
N THR A 217 -9.10 -26.13 1.20
CA THR A 217 -9.71 -25.06 2.00
C THR A 217 -9.03 -24.84 3.36
N ASN A 218 -8.23 -25.81 3.82
CA ASN A 218 -7.46 -25.75 5.07
C ASN A 218 -5.96 -25.55 4.85
N ASP A 219 -5.55 -25.10 3.66
CA ASP A 219 -4.16 -24.78 3.39
C ASP A 219 -3.73 -23.57 4.23
N THR A 220 -2.82 -23.81 5.18
CA THR A 220 -2.32 -22.79 6.10
C THR A 220 -1.64 -21.62 5.38
N ASP A 221 -1.04 -21.86 4.20
CA ASP A 221 -0.45 -20.79 3.40
C ASP A 221 -1.52 -19.89 2.81
N LEU A 222 -2.61 -20.45 2.27
CA LEU A 222 -3.72 -19.64 1.76
C LEU A 222 -4.43 -18.86 2.87
N VAL A 223 -4.67 -19.50 4.03
CA VAL A 223 -5.29 -18.85 5.19
C VAL A 223 -4.41 -17.69 5.68
N SER A 224 -3.11 -17.92 5.86
CA SER A 224 -2.18 -16.86 6.28
C SER A 224 -2.08 -15.72 5.25
N PHE A 225 -2.16 -16.05 3.97
CA PHE A 225 -2.14 -15.06 2.88
C PHE A 225 -3.39 -14.20 2.84
N LEU A 226 -4.58 -14.79 2.96
CA LEU A 226 -5.83 -14.03 3.03
C LEU A 226 -5.90 -13.19 4.31
N GLN A 227 -5.33 -13.66 5.42
CA GLN A 227 -5.23 -12.86 6.65
C GLN A 227 -4.40 -11.57 6.44
N LEU A 228 -3.31 -11.62 5.66
CA LEU A 228 -2.55 -10.40 5.31
C LEU A 228 -3.42 -9.38 4.56
N PHE A 229 -4.32 -9.84 3.68
CA PHE A 229 -5.28 -8.95 3.01
C PHE A 229 -6.27 -8.32 4.00
N GLU A 230 -6.76 -9.07 4.98
CA GLU A 230 -7.66 -8.54 6.03
C GLU A 230 -6.98 -7.45 6.86
N ASP A 231 -5.72 -7.68 7.25
CA ASP A 231 -4.97 -6.73 8.08
C ASP A 231 -4.61 -5.47 7.29
N ALA A 232 -4.21 -5.63 6.02
CA ALA A 232 -3.95 -4.52 5.12
C ALA A 232 -5.23 -3.72 4.81
N GLU A 233 -6.37 -4.36 4.55
CA GLU A 233 -7.65 -3.68 4.30
C GLU A 233 -8.06 -2.82 5.50
N LYS A 234 -7.97 -3.36 6.72
CA LYS A 234 -8.25 -2.62 7.96
C LYS A 234 -7.33 -1.41 8.13
N CYS A 235 -6.05 -1.58 7.83
CA CYS A 235 -5.07 -0.50 7.88
C CYS A 235 -5.40 0.60 6.85
N ILE A 236 -5.64 0.21 5.59
CA ILE A 236 -5.99 1.11 4.47
C ILE A 236 -7.29 1.88 4.76
N ALA A 237 -8.30 1.22 5.33
CA ALA A 237 -9.59 1.83 5.65
C ALA A 237 -9.47 2.97 6.67
N LYS A 238 -8.49 2.88 7.59
CA LYS A 238 -8.24 3.89 8.63
C LYS A 238 -7.32 5.02 8.18
N SER A 239 -6.56 4.81 7.12
CA SER A 239 -5.64 5.80 6.58
C SER A 239 -6.32 6.67 5.53
N CYS A 240 -6.26 7.98 5.74
CA CYS A 240 -6.80 8.94 4.80
C CYS A 240 -5.84 9.28 3.65
N SER A 241 -4.61 8.75 3.68
CA SER A 241 -3.63 8.85 2.57
C SER A 241 -3.94 7.93 1.38
N TYR A 242 -4.92 7.04 1.51
CA TYR A 242 -5.40 6.22 0.41
C TYR A 242 -6.64 6.84 -0.23
N ASN A 243 -6.68 6.85 -1.55
CA ASN A 243 -7.85 7.28 -2.32
C ASN A 243 -8.75 6.09 -2.67
N ASP A 244 -9.95 6.38 -3.18
CA ASP A 244 -10.93 5.35 -3.49
C ASP A 244 -10.49 4.43 -4.63
N ILE A 245 -9.69 4.93 -5.57
CA ILE A 245 -9.13 4.11 -6.66
C ILE A 245 -8.22 3.03 -6.09
N HIS A 246 -7.32 3.39 -5.16
CA HIS A 246 -6.45 2.42 -4.50
C HIS A 246 -7.26 1.38 -3.73
N ARG A 247 -8.27 1.82 -2.96
CA ARG A 247 -9.16 0.93 -2.21
C ARG A 247 -9.88 -0.06 -3.13
N LEU A 248 -10.39 0.41 -4.27
CA LEU A 248 -11.05 -0.43 -5.27
C LEU A 248 -10.09 -1.45 -5.91
N ILE A 249 -8.86 -1.04 -6.23
CA ILE A 249 -7.84 -1.95 -6.77
C ILE A 249 -7.46 -3.00 -5.73
N PHE A 250 -7.22 -2.59 -4.49
CA PHE A 250 -6.88 -3.48 -3.39
C PHE A 250 -7.99 -4.51 -3.14
N LYS A 251 -9.24 -4.06 -3.04
CA LYS A 251 -10.42 -4.93 -2.92
C LYS A 251 -10.54 -5.90 -4.09
N SER A 252 -10.35 -5.42 -5.33
CA SER A 252 -10.40 -6.29 -6.50
C SER A 252 -9.29 -7.36 -6.51
N LYS A 253 -8.11 -7.05 -5.96
CA LYS A 253 -7.02 -8.02 -5.78
C LYS A 253 -7.40 -9.05 -4.71
N LYS A 254 -7.94 -8.62 -3.57
CA LYS A 254 -8.43 -9.48 -2.50
C LYS A 254 -9.51 -10.45 -3.00
N ASP A 255 -10.58 -9.93 -3.62
CA ASP A 255 -11.69 -10.72 -4.16
C ASP A 255 -11.19 -11.83 -5.12
N TRP A 256 -10.16 -11.53 -5.93
CA TRP A 256 -9.55 -12.52 -6.83
C TRP A 256 -8.87 -13.67 -6.09
N PHE A 257 -8.12 -13.38 -5.03
CA PHE A 257 -7.41 -14.40 -4.26
C PHE A 257 -8.34 -15.19 -3.33
N GLU A 258 -9.41 -14.58 -2.82
CA GLU A 258 -10.44 -15.29 -2.06
C GLU A 258 -11.09 -16.41 -2.88
N LEU A 259 -11.19 -16.26 -4.21
CA LEU A 259 -11.69 -17.33 -5.09
C LEU A 259 -10.91 -18.64 -4.91
N TYR A 260 -9.61 -18.59 -4.59
CA TYR A 260 -8.79 -19.81 -4.43
C TYR A 260 -9.26 -20.70 -3.29
N SER A 261 -10.01 -20.15 -2.32
CA SER A 261 -10.62 -20.89 -1.21
C SER A 261 -12.00 -21.50 -1.55
N THR A 262 -12.55 -21.21 -2.73
CA THR A 262 -13.92 -21.62 -3.09
C THR A 262 -13.96 -23.01 -3.72
N GLU A 263 -15.10 -23.70 -3.54
CA GLU A 263 -15.43 -24.95 -4.23
C GLU A 263 -15.35 -24.82 -5.76
N PHE A 264 -15.66 -23.63 -6.28
CA PHE A 264 -15.52 -23.31 -7.69
C PHE A 264 -14.07 -23.44 -8.17
N PHE A 265 -13.11 -22.86 -7.44
CA PHE A 265 -11.71 -22.86 -7.88
C PHE A 265 -11.05 -24.23 -7.65
N MET A 266 -11.43 -24.92 -6.57
CA MET A 266 -11.06 -26.32 -6.38
C MET A 266 -11.55 -27.18 -7.55
N CYS A 267 -12.78 -26.96 -8.01
CA CYS A 267 -13.32 -27.63 -9.18
C CYS A 267 -12.53 -27.30 -10.47
N LYS A 268 -12.20 -26.02 -10.69
CA LYS A 268 -11.39 -25.60 -11.84
C LYS A 268 -10.07 -26.37 -11.91
N ARG A 269 -9.39 -26.58 -10.77
CA ARG A 269 -8.16 -27.38 -10.72
C ARG A 269 -8.39 -28.84 -11.03
N LYS A 270 -9.42 -29.44 -10.45
CA LYS A 270 -9.83 -30.82 -10.78
C LYS A 270 -10.07 -30.98 -12.28
N MET A 271 -10.75 -30.02 -12.90
CA MET A 271 -10.96 -30.02 -14.35
C MET A 271 -9.64 -29.93 -15.13
N MET A 272 -8.63 -29.18 -14.68
CA MET A 272 -7.31 -29.16 -15.33
C MET A 272 -6.64 -30.54 -15.35
N LEU A 273 -6.90 -31.38 -14.35
CA LEU A 273 -6.41 -32.76 -14.27
C LEU A 273 -7.26 -33.71 -15.11
N ASP A 274 -8.58 -33.68 -14.92
CA ASP A 274 -9.55 -34.57 -15.59
C ASP A 274 -9.69 -34.27 -17.09
N LYS A 275 -9.33 -33.05 -17.52
CA LYS A 275 -9.41 -32.53 -18.89
C LYS A 275 -10.73 -32.88 -19.60
N PRO A 276 -11.89 -32.36 -19.11
CA PRO A 276 -13.18 -32.61 -19.74
C PRO A 276 -13.17 -32.26 -21.23
N SER A 277 -13.67 -33.18 -22.06
CA SER A 277 -13.65 -33.06 -23.51
C SER A 277 -15.06 -33.02 -24.11
N SER A 278 -15.13 -32.58 -25.37
CA SER A 278 -16.38 -32.50 -26.13
C SER A 278 -17.03 -33.86 -26.42
N ALA A 279 -16.27 -34.96 -26.33
CA ALA A 279 -16.80 -36.31 -26.42
C ALA A 279 -17.79 -36.62 -25.28
N LYS A 280 -17.50 -36.13 -24.07
CA LYS A 280 -18.38 -36.28 -22.90
C LYS A 280 -19.36 -35.10 -22.76
N PHE A 281 -18.96 -33.92 -23.21
CA PHE A 281 -19.74 -32.69 -23.09
C PHE A 281 -19.85 -31.97 -24.45
N PRO A 282 -20.80 -32.36 -25.31
CA PRO A 282 -20.91 -31.83 -26.68
C PRO A 282 -21.03 -30.31 -26.78
N CYS A 283 -21.55 -29.65 -25.74
CA CYS A 283 -21.66 -28.19 -25.69
C CYS A 283 -20.31 -27.46 -25.72
N LEU A 284 -19.21 -28.15 -25.42
CA LEU A 284 -17.85 -27.59 -25.49
C LEU A 284 -17.36 -27.36 -26.92
N LYS A 285 -17.84 -28.14 -27.90
CA LYS A 285 -17.32 -28.12 -29.28
C LYS A 285 -15.78 -28.22 -29.29
N ASP A 286 -15.09 -27.20 -29.81
CA ASP A 286 -13.62 -27.13 -29.85
C ASP A 286 -13.02 -26.26 -28.74
N HIS A 287 -13.85 -25.77 -27.80
CA HIS A 287 -13.40 -24.87 -26.75
C HIS A 287 -12.56 -25.58 -25.68
N ASN A 288 -11.41 -25.01 -25.36
CA ASN A 288 -10.56 -25.47 -24.28
C ASN A 288 -11.08 -24.98 -22.91
N ILE A 289 -11.93 -25.76 -22.26
CA ILE A 289 -12.53 -25.40 -20.94
C ILE A 289 -11.53 -25.34 -19.78
N VAL A 290 -10.29 -25.79 -19.97
CA VAL A 290 -9.23 -25.67 -18.95
C VAL A 290 -8.16 -24.66 -19.33
N GLY A 291 -8.27 -24.06 -20.52
CA GLY A 291 -7.34 -23.07 -21.03
C GLY A 291 -7.26 -21.82 -20.15
N SER A 292 -6.11 -21.14 -20.20
CA SER A 292 -5.83 -19.94 -19.41
C SER A 292 -5.65 -18.69 -20.26
N LYS A 293 -5.84 -18.76 -21.58
CA LYS A 293 -5.81 -17.57 -22.43
C LYS A 293 -7.00 -16.66 -22.10
N LYS A 294 -6.84 -15.35 -22.31
CA LYS A 294 -7.90 -14.36 -22.04
C LYS A 294 -9.15 -14.70 -22.83
N GLU A 295 -9.03 -14.99 -24.12
CA GLU A 295 -10.15 -15.28 -25.01
C GLU A 295 -10.91 -16.53 -24.58
N GLU A 296 -10.17 -17.60 -24.24
CA GLU A 296 -10.71 -18.86 -23.73
C GLU A 296 -11.45 -18.63 -22.40
N THR A 297 -10.83 -17.86 -21.49
CA THR A 297 -11.43 -17.53 -20.18
C THR A 297 -12.71 -16.71 -20.36
N CYS A 298 -12.68 -15.69 -21.20
CA CYS A 298 -13.83 -14.83 -21.44
C CYS A 298 -14.98 -15.58 -22.11
N GLU A 299 -14.71 -16.40 -23.13
CA GLU A 299 -15.74 -17.20 -23.79
C GLU A 299 -16.41 -18.19 -22.83
N ARG A 300 -15.62 -18.85 -21.97
CA ARG A 300 -16.10 -19.79 -20.95
C ARG A 300 -17.12 -19.17 -20.00
N TYR A 301 -16.82 -17.98 -19.49
CA TYR A 301 -17.63 -17.30 -18.48
C TYR A 301 -18.69 -16.35 -19.07
N SER A 302 -18.75 -16.20 -20.39
CA SER A 302 -19.80 -15.45 -21.10
C SER A 302 -20.68 -16.38 -21.94
N LYS A 303 -20.23 -16.74 -23.14
CA LYS A 303 -20.99 -17.49 -24.15
C LYS A 303 -21.24 -18.94 -23.75
N LEU A 304 -20.30 -19.56 -23.06
CA LEU A 304 -20.38 -20.96 -22.63
C LEU A 304 -20.78 -21.11 -21.16
N LYS A 305 -21.46 -20.11 -20.58
CA LYS A 305 -21.87 -20.10 -19.16
C LYS A 305 -22.59 -21.39 -18.75
N ASP A 306 -23.64 -21.77 -19.48
CA ASP A 306 -24.46 -22.94 -19.12
C ASP A 306 -23.73 -24.26 -19.34
N CYS A 307 -22.91 -24.33 -20.40
CA CYS A 307 -22.05 -25.48 -20.64
C CYS A 307 -21.02 -25.64 -19.51
N THR A 308 -20.38 -24.55 -19.09
CA THR A 308 -19.39 -24.55 -18.02
C THR A 308 -20.02 -24.99 -16.69
N LYS A 309 -21.22 -24.48 -16.34
CA LYS A 309 -21.97 -24.95 -15.16
C LYS A 309 -22.23 -26.46 -15.21
N THR A 310 -22.70 -26.96 -16.36
CA THR A 310 -22.98 -28.39 -16.57
C THR A 310 -21.74 -29.24 -16.37
N VAL A 311 -20.61 -28.83 -16.95
CA VAL A 311 -19.33 -29.55 -16.80
C VAL A 311 -18.86 -29.50 -15.35
N MET A 312 -18.90 -28.34 -14.70
CA MET A 312 -18.47 -28.18 -13.30
C MET A 312 -19.34 -29.02 -12.35
N GLU A 313 -20.66 -28.99 -12.48
CA GLU A 313 -21.57 -29.80 -11.67
C GLU A 313 -21.33 -31.30 -11.89
N ALA A 314 -21.13 -31.74 -13.14
CA ALA A 314 -20.87 -33.14 -13.45
C ALA A 314 -19.50 -33.64 -12.92
N VAL A 315 -18.48 -32.78 -12.88
CA VAL A 315 -17.13 -33.15 -12.44
C VAL A 315 -16.99 -33.02 -10.91
N CYS A 316 -17.65 -32.04 -10.30
CA CYS A 316 -17.38 -31.61 -8.92
C CYS A 316 -18.62 -31.58 -8.01
N GLY A 317 -19.83 -31.70 -8.56
CA GLY A 317 -21.08 -31.59 -7.82
C GLY A 317 -21.61 -30.16 -7.69
N LYS A 318 -22.81 -30.03 -7.10
CA LYS A 318 -23.58 -28.78 -7.02
C LYS A 318 -22.87 -27.64 -6.28
N LYS A 319 -22.10 -27.96 -5.24
CA LYS A 319 -21.38 -26.94 -4.44
C LYS A 319 -20.46 -26.06 -5.28
N ALA A 320 -19.83 -26.63 -6.31
CA ALA A 320 -18.93 -25.90 -7.19
C ALA A 320 -19.62 -24.81 -8.05
N ILE A 321 -20.96 -24.84 -8.14
CA ILE A 321 -21.73 -23.91 -8.96
C ILE A 321 -22.71 -23.02 -8.16
N GLU A 322 -22.74 -23.13 -6.82
CA GLU A 322 -23.67 -22.35 -5.97
C GLU A 322 -23.50 -20.84 -6.16
N GLU A 323 -22.25 -20.34 -6.16
CA GLU A 323 -21.93 -18.93 -6.40
C GLU A 323 -21.35 -18.68 -7.81
N TYR A 324 -21.71 -19.51 -8.79
CA TYR A 324 -21.12 -19.45 -10.13
C TYR A 324 -21.20 -18.04 -10.74
N ASP A 325 -22.37 -17.40 -10.69
CA ASP A 325 -22.60 -16.13 -11.39
C ASP A 325 -21.74 -15.01 -10.79
N LYS A 326 -21.70 -14.91 -9.46
CA LYS A 326 -20.83 -13.98 -8.73
C LYS A 326 -19.35 -14.24 -9.05
N THR A 327 -18.93 -15.49 -9.04
CA THR A 327 -17.54 -15.88 -9.35
C THR A 327 -17.17 -15.55 -10.79
N ALA A 328 -18.08 -15.81 -11.73
CA ALA A 328 -17.89 -15.49 -13.15
C ALA A 328 -17.75 -13.99 -13.38
N GLU A 329 -18.50 -13.14 -12.66
CA GLU A 329 -18.31 -11.68 -12.74
C GLU A 329 -16.92 -11.23 -12.25
N ILE A 330 -16.44 -11.77 -11.13
CA ILE A 330 -15.08 -11.47 -10.61
C ILE A 330 -14.02 -11.84 -11.65
N ILE A 331 -14.13 -13.05 -12.24
CA ILE A 331 -13.18 -13.52 -13.26
C ILE A 331 -13.25 -12.64 -14.52
N LYS A 332 -14.45 -12.33 -15.02
CA LYS A 332 -14.61 -11.47 -16.20
C LYS A 332 -14.02 -10.08 -15.99
N LYS A 333 -14.22 -9.50 -14.81
CA LYS A 333 -13.63 -8.20 -14.43
C LYS A 333 -12.10 -8.29 -14.38
N HIS A 334 -11.55 -9.33 -13.76
CA HIS A 334 -10.10 -9.52 -13.66
C HIS A 334 -9.42 -9.67 -15.04
N PHE A 335 -10.07 -10.38 -15.96
CA PHE A 335 -9.54 -10.59 -17.32
C PHE A 335 -9.94 -9.48 -18.31
N ASP A 336 -10.73 -8.49 -17.90
CA ASP A 336 -11.27 -7.45 -18.79
C ASP A 336 -11.99 -8.07 -20.01
N CYS A 337 -12.94 -8.96 -19.71
CA CYS A 337 -13.81 -9.57 -20.70
C CYS A 337 -14.89 -8.58 -21.16
N LYS A 338 -15.02 -8.40 -22.48
CA LYS A 338 -16.00 -7.50 -23.10
C LYS A 338 -17.39 -8.11 -23.18
#